data_AF-A0A959GM45-F1
#
_entry.id   AF-A0A959GM45-F1
#
_cell.length_a   1.000
_cell.length_b   1.000
_cell.length_c   1.000
_cell.angle_alpha   90.00
_cell.angle_beta   90.00
_cell.angle_gamma   90.00
#
_symmetry.space_group_name_H-M   'P 1'
#
loop_
_entity.id
_entity.type
_entity.pdbx_description
1 polymer ?
#
loop_
_entity_poly.entity_id
_entity_poly.type
_entity_poly.pdbx_seq_one_letter_code
_entity_poly.pdbx_strand_id
1 'polypeptide(L)'
;PQGEGDGVITATELYLYLRDQVEKGTTEQAQRQTPSLFNLARHDKGEFIFLHPRHRLNLPPAPDRNPFMGLSSFNEGDAPLFYGRGRVVEALHSMAGASPLLVVSGASGTGKSSVIKAGLLPQLRREGWKVLPVIRPGKEPMALLETELPDIATQLPENKKTVLVVDQYEELITQCLDPPQREAFE
;
A
#
# COMPACT_ATOMS: atom_id res chain seq x y z
N PRO A 1 24.91 24.10 -7.79
CA PRO A 1 25.96 24.83 -7.04
C PRO A 1 25.58 24.85 -5.56
N GLN A 2 26.51 24.55 -4.64
CA GLN A 2 26.25 24.64 -3.21
C GLN A 2 25.83 26.08 -2.86
N GLY A 3 24.54 26.28 -2.59
CA GLY A 3 23.96 27.58 -2.26
C GLY A 3 22.70 27.98 -3.04
N GLU A 4 22.37 27.36 -4.18
CA GLU A 4 21.23 27.80 -5.03
C GLU A 4 19.87 27.13 -4.72
N GLY A 5 19.77 26.31 -3.68
CA GLY A 5 18.54 25.54 -3.39
C GLY A 5 18.26 24.47 -4.44
N ASP A 6 17.11 23.81 -4.35
CA ASP A 6 16.67 22.74 -5.27
C ASP A 6 15.66 23.23 -6.33
N GLY A 7 15.20 24.48 -6.23
CA GLY A 7 14.21 25.09 -7.13
C GLY A 7 12.77 24.80 -6.74
N VAL A 8 12.57 24.16 -5.60
CA VAL A 8 11.28 23.88 -4.99
C VAL A 8 11.00 24.97 -3.96
N ILE A 9 9.77 25.48 -3.96
CA ILE A 9 9.28 26.42 -2.96
C ILE A 9 8.02 25.81 -2.38
N THR A 10 8.02 25.51 -1.08
CA THR A 10 6.84 25.08 -0.34
C THR A 10 5.89 26.25 -0.11
N ALA A 11 4.60 25.97 0.05
CA ALA A 11 3.63 26.98 0.45
C ALA A 11 4.06 27.72 1.74
N THR A 12 4.74 27.02 2.65
CA THR A 12 5.29 27.59 3.89
C THR A 12 6.42 28.58 3.61
N GLU A 13 7.40 28.23 2.77
CA GLU A 13 8.48 29.14 2.38
C GLU A 13 7.95 30.40 1.67
N LEU A 14 6.97 30.22 0.77
CA LEU A 14 6.31 31.33 0.10
C LEU A 14 5.58 32.24 1.10
N TYR A 15 4.85 31.66 2.06
CA TYR A 15 4.18 32.42 3.12
C TYR A 15 5.17 33.25 3.95
N LEU A 16 6.27 32.64 4.39
CA LEU A 16 7.29 33.32 5.19
C LEU A 16 7.89 34.49 4.43
N TYR A 17 8.22 34.31 3.15
CA TYR A 17 8.71 35.38 2.29
C TYR A 17 7.68 36.53 2.18
N LEU A 18 6.43 36.22 1.84
CA LEU A 18 5.38 37.23 1.69
C LEU A 18 5.14 37.99 3.00
N ARG A 19 5.08 37.28 4.13
CA ARG A 19 4.95 37.89 5.45
C ARG A 19 6.09 38.86 5.70
N ASP A 20 7.33 38.45 5.49
CA ASP A 20 8.49 39.30 5.71
C ASP A 20 8.51 40.56 4.82
N GLN A 21 8.14 40.43 3.54
CA GLN A 21 8.10 41.58 2.63
C GLN A 21 6.95 42.55 2.97
N VAL A 22 5.77 42.02 3.28
CA VAL A 22 4.56 42.82 3.52
C VAL A 22 4.56 43.41 4.92
N GLU A 23 4.89 42.64 5.97
CA GLU A 23 4.88 43.15 7.36
C GLU A 23 5.94 44.22 7.57
N LYS A 24 7.16 44.05 7.04
CA LYS A 24 8.23 45.06 7.16
C LYS A 24 7.82 46.38 6.46
N GLY A 25 7.38 46.30 5.20
CA GLY A 25 7.03 47.50 4.42
C GLY A 25 5.79 48.25 4.95
N THR A 26 4.87 47.55 5.61
CA THR A 26 3.63 48.16 6.11
C THR A 26 3.69 48.63 7.57
N THR A 27 4.64 48.09 8.35
CA THR A 27 4.90 48.56 9.72
C THR A 27 5.55 49.95 9.71
N GLU A 28 6.47 50.22 8.78
CA GLU A 28 7.09 51.54 8.61
C GLU A 28 6.09 52.65 8.24
N GLN A 29 4.94 52.28 7.67
CA GLN A 29 3.84 53.19 7.29
C GLN A 29 2.67 53.19 8.29
N ALA A 30 2.84 52.59 9.47
CA ALA A 30 1.81 52.47 10.52
C ALA A 30 0.50 51.78 10.09
N GLN A 31 0.52 50.99 9.00
CA GLN A 31 -0.64 50.23 8.50
C GLN A 31 -0.29 48.76 8.34
N ARG A 32 0.11 48.09 9.43
CA ARG A 32 0.54 46.68 9.40
C ARG A 32 -0.45 45.79 8.65
N GLN A 33 0.04 45.07 7.64
CA GLN A 33 -0.70 44.03 6.92
C GLN A 33 -0.02 42.67 7.13
N THR A 34 -0.82 41.63 7.36
CA THR A 34 -0.33 40.25 7.47
C THR A 34 -0.94 39.42 6.35
N PRO A 35 -0.14 38.90 5.40
CA PRO A 35 -0.65 38.05 4.35
C PRO A 35 -1.19 36.74 4.95
N SER A 36 -2.14 36.11 4.24
CA SER A 36 -2.72 34.82 4.62
C SER A 36 -2.77 33.92 3.39
N LEU A 37 -2.41 32.64 3.57
CA LEU A 37 -2.69 31.58 2.59
C LEU A 37 -3.89 30.78 3.09
N PHE A 38 -4.80 30.47 2.18
CA PHE A 38 -6.00 29.68 2.46
C PHE A 38 -6.11 28.54 1.46
N ASN A 39 -6.63 27.40 1.92
CA ASN A 39 -6.87 26.25 1.06
C ASN A 39 -7.98 26.57 0.05
N LEU A 40 -7.84 26.03 -1.16
CA LEU A 40 -8.92 26.03 -2.14
C LEU A 40 -9.92 24.94 -1.76
N ALA A 41 -11.23 25.23 -1.83
CA ALA A 41 -12.32 24.35 -1.38
C ALA A 41 -12.37 22.93 -2.02
N ARG A 42 -11.55 22.66 -3.03
CA ARG A 42 -11.44 21.34 -3.69
C ARG A 42 -10.15 20.58 -3.37
N HIS A 43 -9.24 21.16 -2.59
CA HIS A 43 -7.87 20.65 -2.40
C HIS A 43 -7.48 20.57 -0.91
N ASP A 44 -8.42 20.14 -0.06
CA ASP A 44 -8.34 20.22 1.41
C ASP A 44 -7.20 19.43 2.09
N LYS A 45 -6.36 18.68 1.38
CA LYS A 45 -5.40 17.73 1.99
C LYS A 45 -4.02 17.66 1.34
N GLY A 46 -3.64 18.64 0.52
CA GLY A 46 -2.34 18.65 -0.17
C GLY A 46 -1.39 19.74 0.32
N GLU A 47 -0.10 19.46 0.31
CA GLU A 47 0.94 20.50 0.32
C GLU A 47 1.10 21.03 -1.11
N PHE A 48 1.15 22.36 -1.26
CA PHE A 48 1.40 22.99 -2.55
C PHE A 48 2.90 23.22 -2.71
N ILE A 49 3.41 22.75 -3.84
CA ILE A 49 4.79 22.91 -4.25
C ILE A 49 4.84 23.81 -5.49
N PHE A 50 5.64 24.86 -5.41
CA PHE A 50 5.88 25.79 -6.51
C PHE A 50 7.29 25.60 -7.06
N LEU A 51 7.44 25.76 -8.38
CA LEU A 51 8.75 25.73 -9.03
C LEU A 51 9.25 27.15 -9.21
N HIS A 52 10.49 27.42 -8.78
CA HIS A 52 11.09 28.72 -9.00
C HIS A 52 11.30 28.93 -10.52
N PRO A 53 10.71 29.97 -11.14
CA PRO A 53 10.59 30.08 -12.60
C PRO A 53 11.93 30.24 -13.34
N ARG A 54 12.99 30.62 -12.62
CA ARG A 54 14.35 30.77 -13.17
C ARG A 54 15.35 29.75 -12.63
N HIS A 55 14.90 28.78 -11.84
CA HIS A 55 15.78 27.75 -11.29
C HIS A 55 15.37 26.39 -11.84
N ARG A 56 16.31 25.70 -12.48
CA ARG A 56 16.08 24.31 -12.89
C ARG A 56 16.06 23.44 -11.65
N LEU A 57 15.17 22.46 -11.64
CA LEU A 57 15.13 21.44 -10.58
C LEU A 57 16.52 20.83 -10.41
N ASN A 58 17.08 20.98 -9.23
CA ASN A 58 18.37 20.44 -8.83
C ASN A 58 18.16 19.41 -7.71
N LEU A 59 17.22 18.50 -7.95
CA LEU A 59 16.91 17.39 -7.06
C LEU A 59 17.83 16.22 -7.39
N PRO A 60 18.25 15.42 -6.40
CA PRO A 60 18.85 14.13 -6.68
C PRO A 60 17.91 13.28 -7.54
N PRO A 61 18.44 12.42 -8.42
CA PRO A 61 17.59 11.51 -9.18
C PRO A 61 16.74 10.68 -8.21
N ALA A 62 15.49 10.40 -8.61
CA ALA A 62 14.65 9.50 -7.84
C ALA A 62 15.35 8.13 -7.72
N PRO A 63 15.28 7.47 -6.56
CA PRO A 63 15.85 6.15 -6.42
C PRO A 63 15.19 5.19 -7.41
N ASP A 64 15.95 4.23 -7.95
CA ASP A 64 15.45 3.22 -8.89
C ASP A 64 14.23 2.46 -8.35
N ARG A 65 14.13 2.33 -7.02
CA ARG A 65 12.96 1.80 -6.33
C ARG A 65 12.52 2.76 -5.22
N ASN A 66 11.35 3.37 -5.40
CA ASN A 66 10.73 4.19 -4.35
C ASN A 66 10.24 3.29 -3.20
N PRO A 67 10.71 3.48 -1.96
CA PRO A 67 10.25 2.67 -0.81
C PRO A 67 8.80 2.94 -0.42
N PHE A 68 8.23 4.07 -0.84
CA PHE A 68 6.86 4.46 -0.55
C PHE A 68 5.93 4.02 -1.69
N MET A 69 5.14 2.98 -1.42
CA MET A 69 4.23 2.37 -2.40
C MET A 69 2.90 3.11 -2.58
N GLY A 70 2.65 4.18 -1.80
CA GLY A 70 1.39 4.92 -1.85
C GLY A 70 0.18 4.04 -1.51
N LEU A 71 -0.83 4.02 -2.40
CA LEU A 71 -2.04 3.21 -2.27
C LEU A 71 -1.90 1.79 -2.85
N SER A 72 -0.74 1.45 -3.42
CA SER A 72 -0.51 0.10 -3.95
C SER A 72 -0.42 -0.92 -2.82
N SER A 73 -1.01 -2.09 -3.04
CA SER A 73 -0.89 -3.22 -2.12
C SER A 73 0.55 -3.76 -2.09
N PHE A 74 1.02 -4.16 -0.92
CA PHE A 74 2.30 -4.85 -0.78
C PHE A 74 2.17 -6.31 -1.20
N ASN A 75 3.15 -6.79 -1.96
CA ASN A 75 3.28 -8.18 -2.37
C ASN A 75 4.46 -8.85 -1.66
N GLU A 76 4.65 -10.14 -1.92
CA GLU A 76 5.70 -10.93 -1.27
C GLU A 76 7.11 -10.34 -1.49
N GLY A 77 7.40 -9.84 -2.70
CA GLY A 77 8.67 -9.18 -3.03
C GLY A 77 8.88 -7.81 -2.37
N ASP A 78 7.86 -7.28 -1.70
CA ASP A 78 7.91 -6.02 -0.95
C ASP A 78 8.10 -6.24 0.56
N ALA A 79 8.29 -7.49 1.01
CA ALA A 79 8.55 -7.81 2.42
C ALA A 79 9.68 -6.97 3.05
N PRO A 80 10.79 -6.63 2.37
CA PRO A 80 11.82 -5.76 2.93
C PRO A 80 11.37 -4.31 3.17
N LEU A 81 10.22 -3.90 2.61
CA LEU A 81 9.62 -2.57 2.76
C LEU A 81 8.41 -2.59 3.72
N PHE A 82 8.00 -3.75 4.21
CA PHE A 82 6.78 -3.93 5.00
C PHE A 82 7.07 -3.86 6.51
N TYR A 83 6.71 -2.74 7.15
CA TYR A 83 7.00 -2.48 8.57
C TYR A 83 5.74 -2.11 9.37
N GLY A 84 5.85 -2.10 10.71
CA GLY A 84 4.81 -1.63 11.63
C GLY A 84 3.65 -2.61 11.88
N ARG A 85 3.63 -3.77 11.22
CA ARG A 85 2.56 -4.78 11.34
C ARG A 85 3.02 -6.12 11.94
N GLY A 86 4.21 -6.17 12.55
CA GLY A 86 4.79 -7.40 13.11
C GLY A 86 3.86 -8.17 14.06
N ARG A 87 3.24 -7.49 15.03
CA ARG A 87 2.29 -8.12 15.97
C ARG A 87 1.10 -8.81 15.29
N VAL A 88 0.59 -8.23 14.19
CA VAL A 88 -0.51 -8.82 13.42
C VAL A 88 -0.03 -10.05 12.67
N VAL A 89 1.17 -9.97 12.08
CA VAL A 89 1.79 -11.11 11.40
C VAL A 89 2.02 -12.27 12.36
N GLU A 90 2.55 -12.02 13.56
CA GLU A 90 2.76 -13.05 14.61
C GLU A 90 1.45 -13.70 15.08
N ALA A 91 0.38 -12.91 15.25
CA ALA A 91 -0.93 -13.43 15.60
C ALA A 91 -1.50 -14.33 14.49
N LEU A 92 -1.45 -13.86 13.23
CA LEU A 92 -1.89 -14.65 12.08
C LEU A 92 -1.08 -15.94 11.91
N HIS A 93 0.23 -15.86 12.13
CA HIS A 93 1.13 -17.01 12.09
C HIS A 93 0.75 -18.07 13.14
N SER A 94 0.53 -17.64 14.38
CA SER A 94 0.11 -18.52 15.47
C SER A 94 -1.23 -19.20 15.16
N MET A 95 -2.19 -18.46 14.63
CA MET A 95 -3.51 -18.97 14.24
C MET A 95 -3.42 -19.95 13.05
N ALA A 96 -2.61 -19.64 12.04
CA ALA A 96 -2.40 -20.52 10.89
C ALA A 96 -1.74 -21.85 11.29
N GLY A 97 -0.90 -21.84 12.32
CA GLY A 97 -0.30 -23.06 12.87
C GLY A 97 -1.26 -23.93 13.70
N ALA A 98 -2.35 -23.34 14.22
CA ALA A 98 -3.28 -23.99 15.15
C ALA A 98 -4.59 -24.45 14.49
N SER A 99 -5.01 -23.82 13.40
CA SER A 99 -6.28 -24.08 12.73
C SER A 99 -6.09 -24.38 11.24
N PRO A 100 -6.83 -25.35 10.68
CA PRO A 100 -6.76 -25.67 9.24
C PRO A 100 -7.39 -24.58 8.36
N LEU A 101 -8.26 -23.74 8.92
CA LEU A 101 -8.90 -22.62 8.23
C LEU A 101 -8.75 -21.35 9.06
N LEU A 102 -8.31 -20.27 8.42
CA LEU A 102 -8.19 -18.94 9.00
C LEU A 102 -8.87 -17.92 8.10
N VAL A 103 -9.89 -17.25 8.63
CA VAL A 103 -10.60 -16.16 7.93
C VAL A 103 -10.06 -14.83 8.41
N VAL A 104 -9.58 -14.01 7.48
CA VAL A 104 -9.08 -12.64 7.75
C VAL A 104 -10.05 -11.62 7.19
N SER A 105 -10.79 -10.94 8.06
CA SER A 105 -11.80 -9.96 7.67
C SER A 105 -11.48 -8.56 8.22
N GLY A 106 -12.09 -7.53 7.63
CA GLY A 106 -11.90 -6.13 7.99
C GLY A 106 -12.21 -5.19 6.84
N ALA A 107 -12.34 -3.90 7.13
CA ALA A 107 -12.73 -2.90 6.12
C ALA A 107 -11.78 -2.88 4.90
N SER A 108 -12.30 -2.46 3.75
CA SER A 108 -11.49 -2.28 2.54
C SER A 108 -10.37 -1.26 2.78
N GLY A 109 -9.20 -1.48 2.16
CA GLY A 109 -8.03 -0.59 2.32
C GLY A 109 -7.29 -0.68 3.66
N THR A 110 -7.71 -1.53 4.61
CA THR A 110 -7.01 -1.68 5.91
C THR A 110 -5.67 -2.42 5.83
N GLY A 111 -5.33 -2.97 4.66
CA GLY A 111 -4.06 -3.67 4.41
C GLY A 111 -4.09 -5.18 4.64
N LYS A 112 -5.25 -5.84 4.60
CA LYS A 112 -5.38 -7.31 4.79
C LYS A 112 -4.53 -8.11 3.81
N SER A 113 -4.70 -7.87 2.50
CA SER A 113 -3.92 -8.57 1.47
C SER A 113 -2.43 -8.25 1.62
N SER A 114 -2.06 -7.01 1.96
CA SER A 114 -0.67 -6.60 2.22
C SER A 114 -0.06 -7.35 3.41
N VAL A 115 -0.76 -7.47 4.55
CA VAL A 115 -0.22 -8.16 5.73
C VAL A 115 -0.07 -9.66 5.50
N ILE A 116 -0.97 -10.26 4.71
CA ILE A 116 -0.85 -11.66 4.30
C ILE A 116 0.34 -11.82 3.33
N LYS A 117 0.34 -11.08 2.21
CA LYS A 117 1.30 -11.28 1.12
C LYS A 117 2.72 -10.84 1.45
N ALA A 118 2.90 -9.70 2.10
CA ALA A 118 4.22 -9.14 2.41
C ALA A 118 4.69 -9.41 3.84
N GLY A 119 3.79 -9.87 4.73
CA GLY A 119 4.11 -10.21 6.11
C GLY A 119 4.11 -11.72 6.36
N LEU A 120 2.93 -12.33 6.31
CA LEU A 120 2.73 -13.74 6.68
C LEU A 120 3.39 -14.73 5.73
N LEU A 121 3.14 -14.62 4.42
CA LEU A 121 3.66 -15.58 3.43
C LEU A 121 5.20 -15.68 3.42
N PRO A 122 5.96 -14.58 3.43
CA PRO A 122 7.42 -14.64 3.55
C PRO A 122 7.89 -15.35 4.81
N GLN A 123 7.18 -15.16 5.94
CA GLN A 123 7.50 -15.86 7.19
C GLN A 123 7.25 -17.37 7.08
N LEU A 124 6.10 -17.78 6.57
CA LEU A 124 5.78 -19.20 6.39
C LEU A 124 6.77 -19.89 5.45
N ARG A 125 7.18 -19.24 4.36
CA ARG A 125 8.23 -19.78 3.47
C ARG A 125 9.57 -19.97 4.18
N ARG A 126 10.00 -19.00 4.99
CA ARG A 126 11.25 -19.12 5.78
C ARG A 126 11.23 -20.29 6.74
N GLU A 127 10.05 -20.64 7.25
CA GLU A 127 9.84 -21.79 8.13
C GLU A 127 9.63 -23.12 7.37
N GLY A 128 9.76 -23.11 6.05
CA GLY A 128 9.70 -24.31 5.22
C GLY A 128 8.29 -24.77 4.84
N TRP A 129 7.26 -23.95 5.08
CA TRP A 129 5.90 -24.23 4.60
C TRP A 129 5.86 -24.20 3.07
N LYS A 130 5.03 -25.06 2.48
CA LYS A 130 4.64 -24.95 1.07
C LYS A 130 3.57 -23.86 0.95
N VAL A 131 3.95 -22.70 0.45
CA VAL A 131 2.99 -21.64 0.10
C VAL A 131 2.59 -21.80 -1.37
N LEU A 132 1.32 -22.07 -1.60
CA LEU A 132 0.71 -22.18 -2.93
C LEU A 132 0.45 -20.79 -3.53
N PRO A 133 0.23 -20.68 -4.86
CA PRO A 133 -0.28 -19.46 -5.49
C PRO A 133 -1.47 -18.85 -4.74
N VAL A 134 -1.49 -17.53 -4.66
CA VAL A 134 -2.64 -16.80 -4.10
C VAL A 134 -3.76 -16.81 -5.13
N ILE A 135 -4.90 -17.38 -4.76
CA ILE A 135 -6.07 -17.50 -5.62
C ILE A 135 -6.98 -16.29 -5.40
N ARG A 136 -7.46 -15.70 -6.49
CA ARG A 136 -8.50 -14.67 -6.48
C ARG A 136 -9.65 -15.16 -7.37
N PRO A 137 -10.78 -15.59 -6.79
CA PRO A 137 -11.77 -16.42 -7.50
C PRO A 137 -12.35 -15.81 -8.78
N GLY A 138 -12.65 -14.51 -8.79
CA GLY A 138 -13.21 -13.84 -9.96
C GLY A 138 -14.52 -14.48 -10.48
N LYS A 139 -14.68 -14.52 -11.81
CA LYS A 139 -15.91 -15.00 -12.48
C LYS A 139 -15.96 -16.52 -12.68
N GLU A 140 -14.81 -17.13 -12.95
CA GLU A 140 -14.69 -18.55 -13.35
C GLU A 140 -13.73 -19.28 -12.39
N PRO A 141 -14.10 -19.44 -11.10
CA PRO A 141 -13.19 -19.86 -10.05
C PRO A 141 -12.65 -21.29 -10.22
N MET A 142 -13.46 -22.22 -10.76
CA MET A 142 -13.02 -23.59 -11.01
C MET A 142 -11.96 -23.69 -12.11
N ALA A 143 -12.15 -22.98 -13.22
CA ALA A 143 -11.17 -22.93 -14.32
C ALA A 143 -9.83 -22.31 -13.85
N LEU A 144 -9.91 -21.32 -12.96
CA LEU A 144 -8.73 -20.74 -12.32
C LEU A 144 -7.98 -21.77 -11.46
N LEU A 145 -8.68 -22.56 -10.63
CA LEU A 145 -8.06 -23.60 -9.83
C LEU A 145 -7.38 -24.68 -10.68
N GLU A 146 -8.04 -25.13 -11.76
CA GLU A 146 -7.48 -26.11 -12.69
C GLU A 146 -6.19 -25.59 -13.35
N THR A 147 -6.11 -24.29 -13.62
CA THR A 147 -4.95 -23.65 -14.26
C THR A 147 -3.81 -23.40 -13.28
N GLU A 148 -4.11 -22.84 -12.11
CA GLU A 148 -3.11 -22.38 -11.14
C GLU A 148 -2.64 -23.48 -10.19
N LEU A 149 -3.49 -24.47 -9.93
CA LEU A 149 -3.25 -25.56 -8.99
C LEU A 149 -3.57 -26.93 -9.61
N PRO A 150 -2.99 -27.27 -10.78
CA PRO A 150 -3.22 -28.56 -11.42
C PRO A 150 -2.78 -29.69 -10.48
N ASP A 151 -3.63 -30.71 -10.35
CA ASP A 151 -3.36 -31.92 -9.58
C ASP A 151 -2.97 -31.69 -8.12
N ILE A 152 -3.44 -30.60 -7.50
CA ILE A 152 -3.09 -30.23 -6.11
C ILE A 152 -3.22 -31.40 -5.13
N ALA A 153 -4.26 -32.23 -5.27
CA ALA A 153 -4.49 -33.41 -4.43
C ALA A 153 -3.31 -34.41 -4.43
N THR A 154 -2.53 -34.45 -5.50
CA THR A 154 -1.35 -35.33 -5.62
C THR A 154 -0.03 -34.63 -5.32
N GLN A 155 -0.03 -33.30 -5.29
CA GLN A 155 1.16 -32.47 -5.08
C GLN A 155 1.34 -32.00 -3.62
N LEU A 156 0.38 -32.29 -2.74
CA LEU A 156 0.48 -31.97 -1.33
C LEU A 156 1.55 -32.87 -0.66
N PRO A 157 2.68 -32.31 -0.22
CA PRO A 157 3.72 -33.10 0.44
C PRO A 157 3.23 -33.67 1.77
N GLU A 158 3.36 -34.98 1.97
CA GLU A 158 2.92 -35.67 3.21
C GLU A 158 3.57 -35.09 4.48
N ASN A 159 4.78 -34.53 4.36
CA ASN A 159 5.58 -34.05 5.50
C ASN A 159 5.84 -32.54 5.52
N LYS A 160 5.09 -31.72 4.76
CA LYS A 160 5.18 -30.26 4.88
C LYS A 160 3.82 -29.62 5.09
N LYS A 161 3.77 -28.70 6.06
CA LYS A 161 2.63 -27.80 6.22
C LYS A 161 2.47 -26.99 4.93
N THR A 162 1.24 -26.97 4.42
CA THR A 162 0.89 -26.30 3.17
C THR A 162 -0.16 -25.24 3.46
N VAL A 163 -0.04 -24.07 2.81
CA VAL A 163 -1.02 -22.99 2.93
C VAL A 163 -1.49 -22.56 1.54
N LEU A 164 -2.81 -22.41 1.41
CA LEU A 164 -3.50 -21.79 0.30
C LEU A 164 -4.09 -20.47 0.79
N VAL A 165 -3.93 -19.40 0.01
CA VAL A 165 -4.59 -18.12 0.30
C VAL A 165 -5.60 -17.85 -0.79
N VAL A 166 -6.86 -17.66 -0.38
CA VAL A 166 -7.92 -17.14 -1.23
C VAL A 166 -8.13 -15.67 -0.87
N ASP A 167 -7.72 -14.77 -1.75
CA ASP A 167 -7.84 -13.32 -1.59
C ASP A 167 -9.11 -12.85 -2.30
N GLN A 168 -9.80 -11.87 -1.71
CA GLN A 168 -11.12 -11.40 -2.16
C GLN A 168 -12.16 -12.52 -2.37
N TYR A 169 -12.36 -13.36 -1.35
CA TYR A 169 -13.36 -14.42 -1.37
C TYR A 169 -14.77 -13.91 -1.76
N GLU A 170 -15.11 -12.67 -1.38
CA GLU A 170 -16.36 -12.01 -1.75
C GLU A 170 -16.62 -11.89 -3.27
N GLU A 171 -15.60 -12.08 -4.12
CA GLU A 171 -15.76 -12.15 -5.57
C GLU A 171 -16.56 -13.37 -6.04
N LEU A 172 -16.55 -14.47 -5.30
CA LEU A 172 -17.40 -15.63 -5.59
C LEU A 172 -18.89 -15.26 -5.58
N ILE A 173 -19.28 -14.41 -4.64
CA ILE A 173 -20.67 -14.00 -4.47
C ILE A 173 -21.02 -12.89 -5.48
N THR A 174 -20.08 -11.98 -5.72
CA THR A 174 -20.33 -10.76 -6.49
C THR A 174 -20.06 -10.90 -7.99
N GLN A 175 -19.24 -11.87 -8.42
CA GLN A 175 -18.78 -12.00 -9.81
C GLN A 175 -19.07 -13.37 -10.45
N CYS A 176 -19.02 -14.47 -9.70
CA CYS A 176 -19.39 -15.79 -10.23
C CYS A 176 -20.91 -15.92 -10.28
N LEU A 177 -21.49 -15.86 -11.48
CA LEU A 177 -22.95 -15.89 -11.69
C LEU A 177 -23.51 -17.31 -11.84
N ASP A 178 -22.67 -18.35 -11.80
CA ASP A 178 -23.04 -19.76 -11.93
C ASP A 178 -23.07 -20.43 -10.54
N PRO A 179 -24.25 -20.69 -9.95
CA PRO A 179 -24.34 -21.22 -8.58
C PRO A 179 -23.70 -22.61 -8.39
N PRO A 180 -23.88 -23.60 -9.29
CA PRO A 180 -23.11 -24.85 -9.26
C PRO A 180 -21.60 -24.66 -9.20
N GLN A 181 -21.06 -23.72 -9.99
CA GLN A 181 -19.62 -23.45 -10.00
C GLN A 181 -19.15 -22.82 -8.68
N ARG A 182 -19.99 -21.96 -8.08
CA ARG A 182 -19.73 -21.38 -6.76
C ARG A 182 -19.71 -22.47 -5.70
N GLU A 183 -20.74 -23.32 -5.63
CA GLU A 183 -20.85 -24.42 -4.66
C GLU A 183 -19.69 -25.42 -4.76
N ALA A 184 -19.20 -25.69 -5.96
CA ALA A 184 -18.04 -26.56 -6.16
C ALA A 184 -16.71 -25.98 -5.64
N PHE A 185 -16.63 -24.65 -5.48
CA PHE A 185 -15.43 -23.99 -4.96
C PHE A 185 -15.42 -23.91 -3.42
N GLU A 186 -16.60 -23.86 -2.79
CA GLU A 186 -16.76 -23.78 -1.32
C GLU A 186 -16.42 -25.09 -0.61
#